data_AF-A0A661VXI6-F1
#
_entry.id   AF-A0A661VXI6-F1
#
_cell.length_a   1.000
_cell.length_b   1.000
_cell.length_c   1.000
_cell.angle_alpha   90.00
_cell.angle_beta   90.00
_cell.angle_gamma   90.00
#
_symmetry.space_group_name_H-M   'P 1'
#
loop_
_entity.id
_entity.type
_entity.pdbx_description
1 polymer ?
#
loop_
_entity_poly.entity_id
_entity_poly.type
_entity_poly.pdbx_seq_one_letter_code
_entity_poly.pdbx_strand_id
1 'polypeptide(L)'
;MVEREVVQILRDISPGAPRRFYTILASSPWNGVTYEDPPEELILKYWELGLPEEDGIIGAFAEWVGASYLVPQNRHFLERLKTDAFAVLDAGAFLEILMQRMENND
;
A
#
# COMPACT_ATOMS: atom_id res chain seq x y z
N MET A 1 -10.77 13.44 -7.58
CA MET A 1 -11.93 13.22 -6.67
C MET A 1 -11.47 12.60 -5.36
N VAL A 2 -10.68 11.52 -5.39
CA VAL A 2 -10.13 10.81 -4.21
C VAL A 2 -9.24 11.68 -3.32
N GLU A 3 -8.31 12.46 -3.88
CA GLU A 3 -7.40 13.30 -3.08
C GLU A 3 -8.15 14.32 -2.20
N ARG A 4 -9.19 14.97 -2.75
CA ARG A 4 -10.00 15.94 -2.03
C ARG A 4 -10.71 15.30 -0.83
N GLU A 5 -11.20 14.08 -1.00
CA GLU A 5 -11.88 13.31 0.03
C GLU A 5 -10.91 12.88 1.14
N VAL A 6 -9.73 12.38 0.77
CA VAL A 6 -8.66 12.05 1.72
C VAL A 6 -8.24 13.28 2.53
N VAL A 7 -8.03 14.43 1.88
CA VAL A 7 -7.67 15.68 2.57
C VAL A 7 -8.77 16.16 3.52
N GLN A 8 -10.04 15.98 3.14
CA GLN A 8 -11.17 16.35 3.99
C GLN A 8 -11.22 15.47 5.25
N ILE A 9 -11.13 14.14 5.09
CA ILE A 9 -11.11 13.19 6.21
C ILE A 9 -9.94 13.50 7.15
N LEU A 10 -8.74 13.74 6.59
CA LEU A 10 -7.57 14.09 7.40
C LEU A 10 -7.78 15.39 8.18
N ARG A 11 -8.43 16.38 7.58
CA ARG A 11 -8.75 17.64 8.24
C ARG A 11 -9.70 17.45 9.42
N ASP A 12 -10.67 16.55 9.28
CA ASP A 12 -11.64 16.22 10.32
C ASP A 12 -10.98 15.47 11.49
N ILE A 13 -9.91 14.70 11.23
CA ILE A 13 -9.08 14.05 12.27
C ILE A 13 -8.22 15.07 13.01
N SER A 14 -7.52 15.95 12.29
CA SER A 14 -6.70 17.00 12.88
C SER A 14 -6.40 18.11 11.88
N PRO A 15 -6.46 19.40 12.27
CA PRO A 15 -6.12 20.52 11.39
C PRO A 15 -4.71 20.43 10.78
N GLY A 16 -3.77 19.76 11.46
CA GLY A 16 -2.39 19.58 11.00
C GLY A 16 -2.14 18.29 10.20
N ALA A 17 -3.08 17.35 10.16
CA ALA A 17 -2.88 16.06 9.49
C ALA A 17 -2.72 16.19 7.97
N PRO A 18 -3.47 17.05 7.24
CA PRO A 18 -3.25 17.23 5.80
C PRO A 18 -1.83 17.70 5.47
N ARG A 19 -1.28 18.65 6.26
CA ARG A 19 0.08 19.14 6.06
C ARG A 19 1.12 18.04 6.29
N ARG A 20 0.95 17.24 7.34
CA ARG A 20 1.83 16.09 7.62
C ARG A 20 1.76 15.05 6.51
N PHE A 21 0.57 14.73 6.02
CA PHE A 21 0.37 13.82 4.91
C PHE A 21 1.12 14.27 3.65
N TYR A 22 0.91 15.50 3.19
CA TYR A 22 1.65 16.02 2.03
C TYR A 22 3.15 16.13 2.27
N THR A 23 3.58 16.42 3.51
CA THR A 23 5.01 16.46 3.85
C THR A 23 5.63 15.08 3.67
N ILE A 24 4.97 14.02 4.17
CA ILE A 24 5.40 12.63 4.01
C ILE A 24 5.50 12.24 2.53
N LEU A 25 4.48 12.59 1.74
CA LEU A 25 4.47 12.32 0.31
C LEU A 25 5.62 13.03 -0.41
N ALA A 26 5.89 14.30 -0.06
CA ALA A 26 6.94 15.09 -0.67
C ALA A 26 8.36 14.70 -0.21
N SER A 27 8.51 14.14 0.99
CA SER A 27 9.82 13.72 1.55
C SER A 27 10.22 12.29 1.18
N SER A 28 9.28 11.50 0.64
CA SER A 28 9.55 10.12 0.25
C SER A 28 10.26 10.09 -1.12
N PRO A 29 11.20 9.15 -1.38
CA PRO A 29 11.73 8.87 -2.73
C PRO A 29 10.67 8.25 -3.66
N TRP A 30 9.39 8.49 -3.38
CA TRP A 30 8.25 7.95 -4.10
C TRP A 30 8.16 8.63 -5.47
N ASN A 31 8.12 7.84 -6.53
CA ASN A 31 8.00 8.33 -7.91
C ASN A 31 6.58 8.81 -8.28
N GLY A 32 5.72 9.03 -7.28
CA GLY A 32 4.39 9.63 -7.43
C GLY A 32 3.25 8.64 -7.66
N VAL A 33 2.07 9.21 -7.91
CA VAL A 33 0.87 8.50 -8.36
C VAL A 33 1.08 8.15 -9.83
N THR A 34 1.06 6.87 -10.17
CA THR A 34 0.95 6.44 -11.57
C THR A 34 -0.51 6.20 -11.92
N TYR A 35 -0.85 6.54 -13.16
CA TYR A 35 -2.15 6.27 -13.77
C TYR A 35 -2.04 5.11 -14.78
N GLU A 36 -0.90 4.44 -14.81
CA GLU A 36 -0.65 3.27 -15.64
C GLU A 36 -1.05 2.01 -14.88
N ASP A 37 -1.78 1.13 -15.56
CA ASP A 37 -2.10 -0.19 -15.03
C ASP A 37 -0.86 -1.09 -15.08
N PRO A 38 -0.74 -2.05 -14.14
CA PRO A 38 0.29 -3.08 -14.21
C PRO A 38 0.22 -3.87 -15.53
N PRO A 39 1.32 -4.50 -15.97
CA PRO A 39 1.30 -5.39 -17.12
C PRO A 39 0.19 -6.44 -17.00
N GLU A 40 -0.53 -6.69 -18.09
CA GLU A 40 -1.70 -7.59 -18.10
C GLU A 40 -1.33 -9.01 -17.64
N GLU A 41 -0.14 -9.50 -18.00
CA GLU A 41 0.31 -10.83 -17.56
C GLU A 41 0.47 -10.91 -16.03
N LEU A 42 0.85 -9.79 -15.42
CA LEU A 42 0.99 -9.68 -13.97
C LEU A 42 -0.39 -9.65 -13.30
N ILE A 43 -1.35 -8.93 -13.87
CA ILE A 43 -2.73 -8.90 -13.38
C ILE A 43 -3.34 -10.31 -13.43
N LEU A 44 -3.19 -11.00 -14.57
CA LEU A 44 -3.66 -12.38 -14.75
C LEU A 44 -3.06 -13.34 -13.72
N LYS A 45 -1.75 -13.25 -13.44
CA LYS A 45 -1.09 -14.02 -12.38
C LYS A 45 -1.83 -13.89 -11.04
N TYR A 46 -2.18 -12.66 -10.64
CA TYR A 46 -2.84 -12.43 -9.36
C TYR A 46 -4.31 -12.88 -9.33
N TRP A 47 -5.02 -12.86 -10.46
CA TRP A 47 -6.33 -13.50 -10.57
C TRP A 47 -6.27 -15.02 -10.46
N GLU A 48 -5.27 -15.65 -11.08
CA GLU A 48 -5.03 -17.09 -10.96
C GLU A 48 -4.66 -17.52 -9.52
N LEU A 49 -4.05 -16.63 -8.75
CA LEU A 49 -3.83 -16.81 -7.31
C LEU A 49 -5.12 -16.72 -6.46
N GLY A 50 -6.26 -16.49 -7.09
CA GLY A 50 -7.58 -16.52 -6.44
C GLY A 50 -8.02 -15.19 -5.83
N LEU A 51 -7.36 -14.08 -6.20
CA LEU A 51 -7.84 -12.76 -5.84
C LEU A 51 -9.04 -12.35 -6.72
N PRO A 52 -10.01 -11.61 -6.16
CA PRO A 52 -10.99 -10.88 -6.96
C PRO A 52 -10.34 -9.97 -8.00
N GLU A 53 -11.07 -9.64 -9.06
CA GLU A 53 -10.56 -8.89 -10.21
C GLU A 53 -9.87 -7.57 -9.80
N GLU A 54 -10.56 -6.76 -9.00
CA GLU A 54 -10.06 -5.48 -8.49
C GLU A 54 -8.85 -5.65 -7.54
N ASP A 55 -8.86 -6.70 -6.72
CA ASP A 55 -7.79 -6.99 -5.76
C ASP A 55 -6.52 -7.48 -6.50
N GLY A 56 -6.69 -8.20 -7.61
CA GLY A 56 -5.58 -8.69 -8.42
C GLY A 56 -4.73 -7.56 -9.01
N ILE A 57 -5.36 -6.44 -9.38
CA ILE A 57 -4.66 -5.25 -9.88
C ILE A 57 -3.75 -4.67 -8.79
N ILE A 58 -4.22 -4.59 -7.55
CA ILE A 58 -3.42 -4.09 -6.42
C ILE A 58 -2.22 -5.00 -6.14
N GLY A 59 -2.43 -6.33 -6.16
CA GLY A 59 -1.36 -7.30 -5.99
C GLY A 59 -0.31 -7.21 -7.09
N ALA A 60 -0.74 -7.14 -8.34
CA ALA A 60 0.12 -6.94 -9.50
C ALA A 60 0.90 -5.62 -9.38
N PHE A 61 0.21 -4.54 -9.02
CA PHE A 61 0.85 -3.24 -8.84
C PHE A 61 1.95 -3.27 -7.78
N ALA A 62 1.71 -3.91 -6.64
CA ALA A 62 2.70 -4.02 -5.57
C ALA A 62 3.97 -4.76 -6.01
N GLU A 63 3.85 -5.83 -6.78
CA GLU A 63 4.99 -6.54 -7.36
C GLU A 63 5.70 -5.70 -8.42
N TRP A 64 4.94 -5.03 -9.30
CA TRP A 64 5.50 -4.22 -10.38
C TRP A 64 6.37 -3.07 -9.88
N VAL A 65 5.94 -2.38 -8.82
CA VAL A 65 6.72 -1.29 -8.21
C VAL A 65 7.84 -1.78 -7.28
N GLY A 66 7.98 -3.10 -7.10
CA GLY A 66 8.99 -3.70 -6.22
C GLY A 66 8.75 -3.41 -4.73
N ALA A 67 7.49 -3.28 -4.32
CA ALA A 67 7.17 -3.07 -2.91
C ALA A 67 7.62 -4.28 -2.07
N SER A 68 8.21 -4.05 -0.90
CA SER A 68 8.55 -5.15 0.02
C SER A 68 7.36 -5.58 0.89
N TYR A 69 6.39 -4.69 1.08
CA TYR A 69 5.23 -4.88 1.95
C TYR A 69 3.96 -4.37 1.28
N LEU A 70 2.90 -5.17 1.33
CA LEU A 70 1.53 -4.75 1.06
C LEU A 70 0.78 -4.72 2.40
N VAL A 71 0.18 -3.58 2.75
CA VAL A 71 -0.53 -3.39 4.02
C VAL A 71 -2.03 -3.15 3.79
N PRO A 72 -2.81 -4.21 3.50
CA PRO A 72 -4.23 -4.09 3.20
C PRO A 72 -5.07 -4.06 4.48
N GLN A 73 -6.22 -3.37 4.41
CA GLN A 73 -7.30 -3.50 5.40
C GLN A 73 -8.34 -4.55 4.98
N ASN A 74 -8.27 -5.03 3.74
CA ASN A 74 -9.17 -6.04 3.18
C ASN A 74 -8.67 -7.46 3.54
N ARG A 75 -9.52 -8.25 4.20
CA ARG A 75 -9.21 -9.63 4.64
C ARG A 75 -8.90 -10.57 3.47
N HIS A 76 -9.42 -10.29 2.27
CA HIS A 76 -9.15 -11.13 1.10
C HIS A 76 -7.66 -11.19 0.80
N PHE A 77 -6.93 -10.09 0.92
CA PHE A 77 -5.47 -10.11 0.80
C PHE A 77 -4.80 -10.86 1.94
N LEU A 78 -5.21 -10.59 3.19
CA LEU A 78 -4.57 -11.17 4.38
C LEU A 78 -4.72 -12.69 4.45
N GLU A 79 -5.86 -13.23 3.99
CA GLU A 79 -6.18 -14.66 4.14
C GLU A 79 -5.87 -15.48 2.89
N ARG A 80 -6.00 -14.89 1.69
CA ARG A 80 -5.96 -15.64 0.42
C ARG A 80 -4.70 -15.42 -0.39
N LEU A 81 -4.10 -14.23 -0.33
CA LEU A 81 -2.93 -13.95 -1.15
C LEU A 81 -1.69 -14.62 -0.55
N LYS A 82 -1.17 -15.60 -1.28
CA LYS A 82 0.14 -16.20 -1.02
C LYS A 82 1.05 -15.89 -2.22
N THR A 83 2.00 -15.00 -2.00
CA THR A 83 3.01 -14.59 -2.99
C THR A 83 4.37 -14.52 -2.31
N ASP A 84 5.43 -14.76 -3.07
CA ASP A 84 6.83 -14.61 -2.66
C ASP A 84 7.41 -13.25 -3.06
N ALA A 85 6.68 -12.46 -3.85
CA ALA A 85 7.11 -11.15 -4.33
C ALA A 85 7.19 -10.09 -3.20
N PHE A 86 6.28 -10.16 -2.22
CA PHE A 86 6.20 -9.23 -1.09
C PHE A 86 5.47 -9.83 0.10
N ALA A 87 5.67 -9.25 1.28
CA ALA A 87 4.95 -9.65 2.48
C ALA A 87 3.60 -8.93 2.60
N VAL A 88 2.53 -9.66 2.91
CA VAL A 88 1.21 -9.10 3.19
C VAL A 88 1.03 -9.03 4.70
N LEU A 89 0.83 -7.82 5.24
CA LEU A 89 0.77 -7.57 6.68
C LEU A 89 -0.43 -6.69 7.01
N ASP A 90 -1.05 -6.90 8.18
CA ASP A 90 -1.96 -5.88 8.70
C ASP A 90 -1.19 -4.63 9.19
N ALA A 91 -1.94 -3.56 9.46
CA ALA A 91 -1.34 -2.30 9.90
C ALA A 91 -0.61 -2.42 11.25
N GLY A 92 -1.06 -3.29 12.15
CA GLY A 92 -0.43 -3.50 13.45
C GLY A 92 0.94 -4.16 13.30
N ALA A 93 1.00 -5.28 12.57
CA ALA A 93 2.23 -5.99 12.29
C ALA A 93 3.25 -5.09 11.55
N PHE A 94 2.77 -4.25 10.61
CA PHE A 94 3.65 -3.32 9.92
C PHE A 94 4.22 -2.24 10.86
N LEU A 95 3.42 -1.72 11.79
CA LEU A 95 3.89 -0.74 12.78
C LEU A 95 4.96 -1.32 13.71
N GLU A 96 4.82 -2.57 14.13
CA GLU A 96 5.84 -3.25 14.94
C GLU A 96 7.20 -3.31 14.22
N ILE A 97 7.20 -3.65 12.92
CA ILE A 97 8.41 -3.65 12.08
C ILE A 97 9.04 -2.25 12.02
N LEU A 98 8.22 -1.21 11.87
CA LEU A 98 8.72 0.17 11.83
C LEU A 98 9.34 0.59 13.16
N MET A 99 8.69 0.26 14.28
CA MET A 99 9.21 0.58 15.62
C MET A 99 10.56 -0.10 15.87
N GLN A 100 10.67 -1.39 15.55
CA GLN A 100 11.94 -2.11 15.66
C GLN A 100 13.03 -1.50 14.78
N ARG A 101 12.71 -1.05 13.56
CA ARG A 101 13.70 -0.40 12.68
C ARG A 101 14.18 0.95 13.20
N MET A 102 13.32 1.69 13.89
CA MET A 102 13.70 2.96 14.50
C MET A 102 14.62 2.73 15.72
N GLU A 103 14.33 1.72 16.54
CA GLU A 103 15.14 1.36 17.72
C GLU A 103 16.54 0.83 17.37
N ASN A 104 16.70 0.19 16.21
CA ASN A 104 17.97 -0.38 15.77
C ASN A 104 18.84 0.59 14.92
N ASN A 105 18.38 1.84 14.73
CA ASN A 105 19.10 2.87 13.96
C ASN A 105 19.68 3.99 14.84
N ASP A 106 19.65 3.83 16.17
CA ASP A 106 20.42 4.60 17.16
C ASP A 106 21.78 3.91 17.45
#